data_AF-A0A9N8DKC4-F1
#
_entry.id   AF-A0A9N8DKC4-F1
#
_cell.length_a   1.000
_cell.length_b   1.000
_cell.length_c   1.000
_cell.angle_alpha   90.00
_cell.angle_beta   90.00
_cell.angle_gamma   90.00
#
_symmetry.space_group_name_H-M   'P 1'
#
loop_
_entity.id
_entity.type
_entity.pdbx_description
1 polymer ?
#
loop_
_entity_poly.entity_id
_entity_poly.type
_entity_poly.pdbx_seq_one_letter_code
_entity_poly.pdbx_strand_id
1 'polypeptide(L)'
;MPPRCLITLASSITLLAVTVSAQTSTCSNTNTGACDWEPFNPVICGPDRSCSYENFCLARENGYDIDTDCCQAPQPSVCPFIFAPVVCGDQQCEYSNSCVAELAGYSDDQCELLPPECPTGTADCSGAPSNPFKCGPSKDCLYDTICDLQSAGFDMDLDCCQDVRTDTACTDMEVPPVSCGPPHKQCPYESACEAFAAGYNENQCCGFPDANTACILIYAPVNCGFDKILPCSFSNMCQAEAAGFDETECCPAVTEGPSDAICTADLDPQLCGPNECQYGNLCEANSAGWTDEDCCPQGTGVCTTLWEPVKCGTCEYSNQGCAELAGFSAVECCKQPLDPDALCTADYRPLACSTANCIYDNACIADLAGFDPNSCVVVPPQEQGGSTTSVNMADGGGSDAASGNDALTPVVSDAGNVTAEMDDGEDGMDSMEDEMEDPETNDEIEDGAGGDAGPEPLKSSDGRRTKSTIVTTIVMAGLGFLFA
;
A
#
# COMPACT_ATOMS: atom_id res chain seq x y z
N MET A 1 24.99 7.47 -81.27
CA MET A 1 24.04 8.29 -80.51
C MET A 1 22.84 8.59 -81.39
N PRO A 2 21.69 7.92 -81.20
CA PRO A 2 20.44 8.29 -81.86
C PRO A 2 19.58 9.17 -80.94
N PRO A 3 18.64 9.96 -81.49
CA PRO A 3 17.81 10.89 -80.71
C PRO A 3 16.68 10.13 -80.02
N ARG A 4 16.44 10.46 -78.75
CA ARG A 4 15.31 9.94 -77.97
C ARG A 4 14.04 10.71 -78.31
N CYS A 5 13.03 9.95 -78.74
CA CYS A 5 11.68 10.41 -79.03
C CYS A 5 10.95 10.67 -77.70
N LEU A 6 10.55 11.90 -77.46
CA LEU A 6 9.72 12.31 -76.32
C LEU A 6 8.24 12.16 -76.73
N ILE A 7 7.57 11.14 -76.21
CA ILE A 7 6.12 10.97 -76.33
C ILE A 7 5.49 11.57 -75.07
N THR A 8 4.82 12.71 -75.24
CA THR A 8 4.03 13.37 -74.20
C THR A 8 2.62 12.80 -74.23
N LEU A 9 2.28 11.92 -73.29
CA LEU A 9 0.91 11.46 -73.06
C LEU A 9 0.23 12.46 -72.12
N ALA A 10 -0.61 13.33 -72.70
CA ALA A 10 -1.53 14.18 -71.93
C ALA A 10 -2.69 13.30 -71.44
N SER A 11 -2.61 12.83 -70.19
CA SER A 11 -3.71 12.14 -69.52
C SER A 11 -4.62 13.19 -68.88
N SER A 12 -5.79 13.40 -69.47
CA SER A 12 -6.83 14.26 -68.91
C SER A 12 -7.48 13.54 -67.73
N ILE A 13 -7.00 13.82 -66.51
CA ILE A 13 -7.64 13.39 -65.27
C ILE A 13 -8.84 14.31 -65.02
N THR A 14 -10.05 13.78 -65.25
CA THR A 14 -11.30 14.45 -64.84
C THR A 14 -11.48 14.23 -63.33
N LEU A 15 -11.21 15.26 -62.53
CA LEU A 15 -11.56 15.28 -61.10
C LEU A 15 -13.09 15.33 -60.98
N LEU A 16 -13.72 14.20 -60.65
CA LEU A 16 -15.08 14.19 -60.09
C LEU A 16 -14.98 14.64 -58.64
N ALA A 17 -15.46 15.86 -58.35
CA ALA A 17 -15.66 16.32 -56.99
C ALA A 17 -16.83 15.54 -56.36
N VAL A 18 -16.52 14.45 -55.67
CA VAL A 18 -17.49 13.75 -54.82
C VAL A 18 -17.63 14.57 -53.55
N THR A 19 -18.73 15.34 -53.45
CA THR A 19 -19.13 15.97 -52.20
C THR A 19 -19.65 14.88 -51.27
N VAL A 20 -18.80 14.35 -50.41
CA VAL A 20 -19.22 13.49 -49.29
C VAL A 20 -19.91 14.39 -48.28
N SER A 21 -21.24 14.39 -48.24
CA SER A 21 -21.96 15.00 -47.12
C SER A 21 -21.76 14.07 -45.93
N ALA A 22 -21.00 14.51 -44.92
CA ALA A 22 -21.01 13.87 -43.62
C ALA A 22 -22.43 13.96 -43.06
N GLN A 23 -23.20 12.88 -43.20
CA GLN A 23 -24.46 12.74 -42.48
C GLN A 23 -24.07 12.43 -41.04
N THR A 24 -24.14 13.43 -40.17
CA THR A 24 -24.20 13.19 -38.73
C THR A 24 -25.47 12.37 -38.49
N SER A 25 -25.34 11.09 -38.16
CA SER A 25 -26.47 10.24 -37.81
C SER A 25 -27.03 10.72 -36.47
N THR A 26 -28.02 11.61 -36.52
CA THR A 26 -28.80 11.96 -35.32
C THR A 26 -29.71 10.77 -35.00
N CYS A 27 -29.59 10.20 -33.82
CA CYS A 27 -30.48 9.15 -33.33
C CYS A 27 -31.93 9.63 -33.39
N SER A 28 -32.72 9.05 -34.29
CA SER A 28 -34.15 9.33 -34.31
C SER A 28 -34.78 8.61 -33.12
N ASN A 29 -35.60 9.33 -32.36
CA ASN A 29 -36.38 8.81 -31.24
C ASN A 29 -37.87 8.98 -31.54
N THR A 30 -38.30 8.60 -32.75
CA THR A 30 -39.72 8.61 -33.08
C THR A 30 -40.38 7.39 -32.46
N ASN A 31 -40.94 7.54 -31.25
CA ASN A 31 -41.84 6.54 -30.67
C ASN A 31 -43.26 6.80 -31.18
N THR A 32 -43.78 5.90 -32.00
CA THR A 32 -45.16 5.97 -32.52
C THR A 32 -46.20 5.34 -31.59
N GLY A 33 -45.77 4.78 -30.46
CA GLY A 33 -46.57 4.00 -29.52
C GLY A 33 -46.76 2.53 -29.92
N ALA A 34 -46.23 2.10 -31.08
CA ALA A 34 -46.36 0.73 -31.55
C ALA A 34 -45.50 -0.27 -30.75
N CYS A 35 -44.41 0.21 -30.13
CA CYS A 35 -43.47 -0.60 -29.37
C CYS A 35 -43.70 -0.61 -27.85
N ASP A 36 -44.77 0.04 -27.36
CA ASP A 36 -45.04 0.20 -25.92
C ASP A 36 -45.35 -1.13 -25.18
N TRP A 37 -45.62 -2.22 -25.92
CA TRP A 37 -45.96 -3.54 -25.37
C TRP A 37 -44.78 -4.52 -25.37
N GLU A 38 -43.66 -4.17 -25.99
CA GLU A 38 -42.46 -5.01 -26.01
C GLU A 38 -41.75 -4.94 -24.66
N PRO A 39 -41.20 -6.08 -24.16
CA PRO A 39 -40.42 -6.07 -22.93
C PRO A 39 -39.21 -5.15 -23.06
N PHE A 40 -38.85 -4.50 -21.95
CA PHE A 40 -37.64 -3.70 -21.85
C PHE A 40 -36.42 -4.58 -22.13
N ASN A 41 -35.72 -4.31 -23.23
CA ASN A 41 -34.52 -5.03 -23.65
C ASN A 41 -33.58 -4.06 -24.36
N PRO A 42 -32.85 -3.21 -23.60
CA PRO A 42 -32.19 -2.05 -24.15
C PRO A 42 -31.10 -2.44 -25.14
N VAL A 43 -30.96 -1.67 -26.22
CA VAL A 43 -29.95 -1.87 -27.27
C VAL A 43 -29.27 -0.57 -27.62
N ILE A 44 -28.07 -0.67 -28.17
CA ILE A 44 -27.29 0.45 -28.69
C ILE A 44 -27.02 0.19 -30.16
N CYS A 45 -27.50 1.08 -31.03
CA CYS A 45 -27.46 0.89 -32.48
C CYS A 45 -26.73 2.02 -33.21
N GLY A 46 -26.36 1.74 -34.46
CA GLY A 46 -25.73 2.69 -35.38
C GLY A 46 -24.24 2.45 -35.60
N PRO A 47 -23.64 3.14 -36.59
CA PRO A 47 -22.26 2.92 -37.01
C PRO A 47 -21.23 3.30 -35.95
N ASP A 48 -21.58 4.24 -35.07
CA ASP A 48 -20.76 4.69 -33.94
C ASP A 48 -21.28 4.16 -32.59
N ARG A 49 -22.28 3.25 -32.62
CA ARG A 49 -22.96 2.70 -31.44
C ARG A 49 -23.35 3.81 -30.44
N SER A 50 -23.88 4.93 -30.91
CA SER A 50 -24.28 6.05 -30.05
C SER A 50 -25.78 6.09 -29.70
N CYS A 51 -26.62 5.35 -30.44
CA CYS A 51 -28.08 5.45 -30.32
C CYS A 51 -28.66 4.38 -29.40
N SER A 52 -29.04 4.76 -28.18
CA SER A 52 -29.69 3.86 -27.22
C SER A 52 -31.21 3.80 -27.43
N TYR A 53 -31.76 2.59 -27.45
CA TYR A 53 -33.19 2.29 -27.56
C TYR A 53 -33.63 1.34 -26.43
N GLU A 54 -34.85 1.50 -25.92
CA GLU A 54 -35.35 0.68 -24.79
C GLU A 54 -35.64 -0.78 -25.17
N ASN A 55 -35.86 -1.05 -26.46
CA ASN A 55 -36.11 -2.39 -26.99
C ASN A 55 -35.78 -2.45 -28.50
N PHE A 56 -35.70 -3.67 -29.03
CA PHE A 56 -35.45 -3.92 -30.46
C PHE A 56 -36.52 -3.34 -31.39
N CYS A 57 -37.77 -3.23 -30.94
CA CYS A 57 -38.84 -2.67 -31.76
C CYS A 57 -38.57 -1.20 -32.08
N LEU A 58 -38.19 -0.40 -31.06
CA LEU A 58 -37.85 1.01 -31.25
C LEU A 58 -36.64 1.19 -32.17
N ALA A 59 -35.62 0.34 -32.06
CA ALA A 59 -34.48 0.37 -32.97
C ALA A 59 -34.90 0.09 -34.44
N ARG A 60 -35.76 -0.91 -34.69
CA ARG A 60 -36.30 -1.19 -36.03
C ARG A 60 -37.16 -0.07 -36.59
N GLU A 61 -38.00 0.56 -35.77
CA GLU A 61 -38.80 1.72 -36.20
C GLU A 61 -37.94 2.90 -36.65
N ASN A 62 -36.73 3.01 -36.08
CA ASN A 62 -35.75 4.03 -36.46
C ASN A 62 -34.78 3.57 -37.56
N GLY A 63 -35.08 2.45 -38.22
CA GLY A 63 -34.42 2.00 -39.45
C GLY A 63 -33.15 1.17 -39.25
N TYR A 64 -32.86 0.73 -38.02
CA TYR A 64 -31.73 -0.16 -37.75
C TYR A 64 -32.10 -1.62 -37.98
N ASP A 65 -31.22 -2.36 -38.64
CA ASP A 65 -31.25 -3.81 -38.65
C ASP A 65 -30.68 -4.31 -37.32
N ILE A 66 -31.45 -5.10 -36.59
CA ILE A 66 -31.08 -5.55 -35.26
C ILE A 66 -29.88 -6.48 -35.28
N ASP A 67 -29.77 -7.28 -36.34
CA ASP A 67 -28.75 -8.32 -36.42
C ASP A 67 -27.41 -7.74 -36.86
N THR A 68 -27.39 -6.58 -37.54
CA THR A 68 -26.15 -5.93 -38.04
C THR A 68 -25.82 -4.59 -37.39
N ASP A 69 -26.82 -3.81 -37.02
CA ASP A 69 -26.62 -2.41 -36.64
C ASP A 69 -26.72 -2.20 -35.13
N CYS A 70 -27.04 -3.22 -34.35
CA CYS A 70 -27.28 -3.11 -32.91
C CYS A 70 -26.41 -4.04 -32.06
N CYS A 71 -26.08 -3.57 -30.86
CA CYS A 71 -25.51 -4.33 -29.76
C CYS A 71 -26.49 -4.37 -28.59
N GLN A 72 -26.54 -5.48 -27.87
CA GLN A 72 -27.37 -5.58 -26.67
C GLN A 72 -26.78 -4.68 -25.57
N ALA A 73 -27.60 -3.82 -24.96
CA ALA A 73 -27.16 -3.01 -23.84
C ALA A 73 -27.19 -3.86 -22.55
N PRO A 74 -26.26 -3.63 -21.62
CA PRO A 74 -26.23 -4.37 -20.37
C PRO A 74 -27.48 -4.09 -19.53
N GLN A 75 -28.03 -5.14 -18.91
CA GLN A 75 -29.10 -5.00 -17.93
C GLN A 75 -28.61 -4.20 -16.70
N PRO A 76 -29.48 -3.42 -16.04
CA PRO A 76 -29.11 -2.67 -14.83
C PRO A 76 -28.74 -3.65 -13.71
N SER A 77 -27.45 -3.79 -13.46
CA SER A 77 -26.86 -4.68 -12.48
C SER A 77 -25.50 -4.12 -12.05
N VAL A 78 -24.95 -4.61 -10.93
CA VAL A 78 -23.68 -4.15 -10.37
C VAL A 78 -22.56 -5.05 -10.89
N CYS A 79 -21.83 -4.59 -11.90
CA CYS A 79 -20.51 -5.15 -12.24
C CYS A 79 -19.41 -4.42 -11.46
N PRO A 80 -18.31 -5.10 -11.10
CA PRO A 80 -17.13 -4.42 -10.56
C PRO A 80 -16.57 -3.42 -11.59
N PHE A 81 -16.01 -2.30 -11.12
CA PHE A 81 -15.40 -1.26 -11.95
C PHE A 81 -14.02 -1.67 -12.50
N ILE A 82 -13.88 -2.92 -12.95
CA ILE A 82 -12.68 -3.42 -13.60
C ILE A 82 -12.78 -3.08 -15.09
N PHE A 83 -11.78 -2.43 -15.66
CA PHE A 83 -11.72 -2.14 -17.10
C PHE A 83 -10.86 -3.19 -17.79
N ALA A 84 -11.51 -4.15 -18.44
CA ALA A 84 -10.89 -5.26 -19.17
C ALA A 84 -11.70 -5.50 -20.46
N PRO A 85 -11.58 -4.60 -21.47
CA PRO A 85 -12.53 -4.52 -22.55
C PRO A 85 -12.61 -5.82 -23.36
N VAL A 86 -13.84 -6.20 -23.70
CA VAL A 86 -14.14 -7.38 -24.52
C VAL A 86 -14.95 -6.97 -25.73
N VAL A 87 -14.78 -7.69 -26.82
CA VAL A 87 -15.57 -7.57 -28.04
C VAL A 87 -16.37 -8.85 -28.23
N CYS A 88 -17.69 -8.74 -28.22
CA CYS A 88 -18.56 -9.90 -28.20
C CYS A 88 -19.49 -10.01 -29.42
N GLY A 89 -19.69 -11.26 -29.85
CA GLY A 89 -20.56 -11.67 -30.96
C GLY A 89 -20.06 -11.26 -32.35
N ASP A 90 -20.83 -11.66 -33.36
CA ASP A 90 -20.52 -11.41 -34.78
C ASP A 90 -20.47 -9.91 -35.12
N GLN A 91 -21.11 -9.07 -34.30
CA GLN A 91 -21.19 -7.63 -34.47
C GLN A 91 -20.05 -6.84 -33.82
N GLN A 92 -19.12 -7.56 -33.20
CA GLN A 92 -17.97 -6.98 -32.51
C GLN A 92 -18.41 -5.89 -31.49
N CYS A 93 -19.33 -6.23 -30.61
CA CYS A 93 -19.85 -5.31 -29.61
C CYS A 93 -18.85 -5.11 -28.47
N GLU A 94 -18.36 -3.89 -28.30
CA GLU A 94 -17.41 -3.52 -27.25
C GLU A 94 -18.10 -3.35 -25.89
N TYR A 95 -17.56 -4.00 -24.86
CA TYR A 95 -17.97 -3.85 -23.47
C TYR A 95 -16.75 -3.58 -22.59
N SER A 96 -16.93 -2.80 -21.52
CA SER A 96 -15.83 -2.40 -20.63
C SER A 96 -15.21 -3.56 -19.84
N ASN A 97 -15.96 -4.67 -19.65
CA ASN A 97 -15.48 -5.92 -19.08
C ASN A 97 -16.43 -7.08 -19.41
N SER A 98 -15.99 -8.32 -19.15
CA SER A 98 -16.79 -9.54 -19.37
C SER A 98 -18.09 -9.56 -18.58
N CYS A 99 -18.12 -9.08 -17.33
CA CYS A 99 -19.37 -8.97 -16.56
C CYS A 99 -20.41 -8.09 -17.26
N VAL A 100 -20.00 -6.94 -17.81
CA VAL A 100 -20.91 -6.06 -18.56
C VAL A 100 -21.42 -6.75 -19.83
N ALA A 101 -20.58 -7.54 -20.50
CA ALA A 101 -20.98 -8.34 -21.66
C ALA A 101 -21.97 -9.47 -21.29
N GLU A 102 -21.76 -10.15 -20.15
CA GLU A 102 -22.70 -11.15 -19.63
C GLU A 102 -24.06 -10.55 -19.31
N LEU A 103 -24.10 -9.33 -18.75
CA LEU A 103 -25.35 -8.59 -18.53
C LEU A 103 -26.01 -8.16 -19.83
N ALA A 104 -25.26 -8.04 -20.92
CA ALA A 104 -25.75 -7.87 -22.28
C ALA A 104 -26.09 -9.22 -22.95
N GLY A 105 -26.03 -10.35 -22.23
CA GLY A 105 -26.46 -11.65 -22.72
C GLY A 105 -25.41 -12.42 -23.55
N TYR A 106 -24.15 -11.98 -23.57
CA TYR A 106 -23.05 -12.71 -24.20
C TYR A 106 -22.40 -13.66 -23.19
N SER A 107 -22.09 -14.88 -23.59
CA SER A 107 -21.22 -15.77 -22.80
C SER A 107 -19.75 -15.50 -23.11
N ASP A 108 -18.85 -15.87 -22.18
CA ASP A 108 -17.39 -15.67 -22.33
C ASP A 108 -16.81 -16.23 -23.64
N ASP A 109 -17.37 -17.33 -24.17
CA ASP A 109 -16.92 -17.94 -25.43
C ASP A 109 -17.38 -17.18 -26.69
N GLN A 110 -18.31 -16.23 -26.53
CA GLN A 110 -18.72 -15.29 -27.58
C GLN A 110 -17.94 -13.99 -27.54
N CYS A 111 -17.04 -13.84 -26.58
CA CYS A 111 -16.26 -12.64 -26.36
C CYS A 111 -14.77 -12.90 -26.62
N GLU A 112 -14.15 -12.02 -27.38
CA GLU A 112 -12.70 -11.95 -27.51
C GLU A 112 -12.19 -10.79 -26.65
N LEU A 113 -11.17 -11.04 -25.84
CA LEU A 113 -10.48 -9.96 -25.13
C LEU A 113 -9.85 -9.05 -26.19
N LEU A 114 -10.22 -7.77 -26.17
CA LEU A 114 -9.48 -6.81 -26.98
C LEU A 114 -8.06 -6.76 -26.43
N PRO A 115 -7.02 -6.92 -27.27
CA PRO A 115 -5.68 -6.61 -26.82
C PRO A 115 -5.72 -5.16 -26.33
N PRO A 116 -5.22 -4.87 -25.12
CA PRO A 116 -5.27 -3.52 -24.57
C PRO A 116 -4.61 -2.58 -25.57
N GLU A 117 -5.39 -1.67 -26.16
CA GLU A 117 -4.82 -0.64 -27.01
C GLU A 117 -3.98 0.27 -26.12
N CYS A 118 -2.66 0.14 -26.23
CA CYS A 118 -1.73 0.96 -25.48
C CYS A 118 -1.79 2.39 -26.04
N PRO A 119 -2.20 3.38 -25.23
CA PRO A 119 -2.24 4.75 -25.69
C PRO A 119 -0.88 5.14 -26.24
N THR A 120 -0.85 5.72 -27.44
CA THR A 120 0.39 6.24 -28.01
C THR A 120 0.49 7.73 -27.71
N GLY A 121 1.63 8.14 -27.20
CA GLY A 121 1.89 9.54 -26.96
C GLY A 121 2.17 10.31 -28.26
N THR A 122 1.84 11.60 -28.27
CA THR A 122 2.11 12.48 -29.43
C THR A 122 3.45 13.20 -29.34
N ALA A 123 4.22 13.00 -28.26
CA ALA A 123 5.49 13.69 -28.04
C ALA A 123 6.64 13.03 -28.82
N ASP A 124 7.65 13.82 -29.18
CA ASP A 124 8.91 13.30 -29.74
C ASP A 124 9.87 12.96 -28.60
N CYS A 125 10.04 11.67 -28.33
CA CYS A 125 10.86 11.14 -27.26
C CYS A 125 12.23 10.59 -27.73
N SER A 126 12.64 10.90 -28.97
CA SER A 126 13.83 10.32 -29.64
C SER A 126 15.21 10.59 -29.00
N GLY A 127 15.27 11.31 -27.88
CA GLY A 127 16.48 11.55 -27.10
C GLY A 127 16.39 11.20 -25.61
N ALA A 128 15.26 10.65 -25.16
CA ALA A 128 15.11 10.24 -23.77
C ALA A 128 15.91 8.96 -23.49
N PRO A 129 16.49 8.80 -22.28
CA PRO A 129 17.16 7.56 -21.92
C PRO A 129 16.16 6.41 -21.91
N SER A 130 16.53 5.28 -22.52
CA SER A 130 15.71 4.07 -22.50
C SER A 130 15.70 3.47 -21.10
N ASN A 131 14.49 3.33 -20.57
CA ASN A 131 14.18 2.63 -19.34
C ASN A 131 12.78 2.06 -19.52
N PRO A 132 12.64 0.76 -19.83
CA PRO A 132 11.35 0.20 -20.22
C PRO A 132 10.38 0.18 -19.04
N PHE A 133 9.11 0.47 -19.30
CA PHE A 133 8.01 0.45 -18.35
C PHE A 133 6.81 -0.32 -18.90
N LYS A 134 6.12 -1.04 -18.03
CA LYS A 134 4.83 -1.68 -18.27
C LYS A 134 3.75 -0.88 -17.54
N CYS A 135 2.84 -0.26 -18.30
CA CYS A 135 1.83 0.64 -17.76
C CYS A 135 0.40 0.15 -17.99
N GLY A 136 -0.53 0.72 -17.23
CA GLY A 136 -1.97 0.50 -17.36
C GLY A 136 -2.52 -0.60 -16.44
N PRO A 137 -3.85 -0.83 -16.46
CA PRO A 137 -4.52 -1.76 -15.55
C PRO A 137 -4.01 -3.20 -15.68
N SER A 138 -3.71 -3.64 -16.90
CA SER A 138 -3.19 -4.99 -17.17
C SER A 138 -1.66 -5.08 -17.18
N LYS A 139 -0.95 -3.93 -17.11
CA LYS A 139 0.52 -3.85 -17.20
C LYS A 139 1.10 -4.47 -18.49
N ASP A 140 0.32 -4.48 -19.58
CA ASP A 140 0.77 -5.04 -20.87
C ASP A 140 1.41 -3.98 -21.78
N CYS A 141 1.23 -2.69 -21.48
CA CYS A 141 1.69 -1.62 -22.34
C CYS A 141 3.14 -1.25 -22.08
N LEU A 142 3.99 -1.69 -23.00
CA LEU A 142 5.42 -1.42 -22.96
C LEU A 142 5.74 -0.03 -23.51
N TYR A 143 6.44 0.77 -22.71
CA TYR A 143 6.95 2.08 -23.07
C TYR A 143 8.46 2.12 -22.84
N ASP A 144 9.23 2.51 -23.85
CA ASP A 144 10.70 2.47 -23.78
C ASP A 144 11.29 3.57 -22.88
N THR A 145 10.56 4.67 -22.66
CA THR A 145 11.02 5.83 -21.90
C THR A 145 9.90 6.44 -21.05
N ILE A 146 10.27 7.22 -20.02
CA ILE A 146 9.33 8.01 -19.21
C ILE A 146 8.56 9.03 -20.09
N CYS A 147 9.19 9.53 -21.14
CA CYS A 147 8.55 10.48 -22.06
C CYS A 147 7.41 9.80 -22.83
N ASP A 148 7.59 8.54 -23.27
CA ASP A 148 6.57 7.81 -24.02
C ASP A 148 5.34 7.53 -23.14
N LEU A 149 5.54 7.07 -21.90
CA LEU A 149 4.41 6.80 -20.99
C LEU A 149 3.68 8.08 -20.56
N GLN A 150 4.40 9.18 -20.28
CA GLN A 150 3.76 10.43 -19.87
C GLN A 150 2.99 11.07 -21.01
N SER A 151 3.52 10.99 -22.24
CA SER A 151 2.81 11.48 -23.41
C SER A 151 1.61 10.60 -23.79
N ALA A 152 1.63 9.32 -23.40
CA ALA A 152 0.48 8.42 -23.42
C ALA A 152 -0.55 8.70 -22.30
N GLY A 153 -0.24 9.60 -21.37
CA GLY A 153 -1.14 10.04 -20.30
C GLY A 153 -1.04 9.25 -19.00
N PHE A 154 -0.03 8.39 -18.85
CA PHE A 154 0.20 7.64 -17.61
C PHE A 154 1.02 8.44 -16.60
N ASP A 155 0.67 8.28 -15.34
CA ASP A 155 1.51 8.67 -14.21
C ASP A 155 2.48 7.53 -13.88
N MET A 156 3.78 7.83 -13.85
CA MET A 156 4.83 6.83 -13.65
C MET A 156 4.68 6.11 -12.30
N ASP A 157 4.30 6.82 -11.24
CA ASP A 157 4.27 6.31 -9.88
C ASP A 157 2.95 5.57 -9.59
N LEU A 158 1.86 5.94 -10.28
CA LEU A 158 0.53 5.34 -10.08
C LEU A 158 0.23 4.21 -11.09
N ASP A 159 0.61 4.39 -12.35
CA ASP A 159 0.10 3.56 -13.44
C ASP A 159 1.11 2.53 -13.95
N CYS A 160 2.40 2.73 -13.71
CA CYS A 160 3.46 1.97 -14.34
C CYS A 160 4.26 1.09 -13.38
N CYS A 161 4.92 0.08 -13.96
CA CYS A 161 5.94 -0.75 -13.34
C CYS A 161 7.17 -0.74 -14.23
N GLN A 162 8.36 -0.51 -13.65
CA GLN A 162 9.59 -0.57 -14.41
C GLN A 162 9.86 -2.01 -14.86
N ASP A 163 10.19 -2.20 -16.14
CA ASP A 163 10.42 -3.53 -16.71
C ASP A 163 11.88 -3.96 -16.54
N VAL A 164 12.13 -5.27 -16.59
CA VAL A 164 13.47 -5.85 -16.45
C VAL A 164 14.35 -5.39 -17.62
N ARG A 165 15.52 -4.83 -17.32
CA ARG A 165 16.47 -4.43 -18.37
C ARG A 165 17.03 -5.67 -19.06
N THR A 166 17.00 -5.66 -20.39
CA THR A 166 17.43 -6.81 -21.22
C THR A 166 18.92 -7.13 -21.14
N ASP A 167 19.72 -6.25 -20.55
CA ASP A 167 21.17 -6.44 -20.35
C ASP A 167 21.51 -7.20 -19.07
N THR A 168 20.54 -7.44 -18.20
CA THR A 168 20.73 -8.15 -16.93
C THR A 168 20.18 -9.57 -17.04
N ALA A 169 21.06 -10.55 -16.90
CA ALA A 169 20.67 -11.96 -16.85
C ALA A 169 20.48 -12.37 -15.38
N CYS A 170 19.23 -12.52 -14.96
CA CYS A 170 18.90 -13.21 -13.73
C CYS A 170 19.00 -14.72 -13.98
N THR A 171 20.04 -15.36 -13.47
CA THR A 171 20.13 -16.82 -13.52
C THR A 171 19.07 -17.39 -12.60
N ASP A 172 18.26 -18.32 -13.12
CA ASP A 172 17.20 -19.05 -12.39
C ASP A 172 17.73 -19.58 -11.04
N MET A 173 17.56 -18.78 -10.00
CA MET A 173 17.67 -19.20 -8.61
C MET A 173 16.25 -19.21 -8.08
N GLU A 174 15.94 -20.21 -7.26
CA GLU A 174 14.70 -20.36 -6.50
C GLU A 174 14.58 -19.24 -5.45
N VAL A 175 14.58 -17.99 -5.89
CA VAL A 175 14.36 -16.81 -5.06
C VAL A 175 12.85 -16.56 -5.09
N PRO A 176 12.21 -16.35 -3.93
CA PRO A 176 10.79 -16.06 -3.90
C PRO A 176 10.47 -14.79 -4.71
N PRO A 177 9.27 -14.72 -5.31
CA PRO A 177 8.81 -13.51 -5.98
C PRO A 177 8.76 -12.33 -4.99
N VAL A 178 8.95 -11.13 -5.53
CA VAL A 178 8.89 -9.88 -4.76
C VAL A 178 7.91 -8.92 -5.40
N SER A 179 7.40 -7.98 -4.61
CA SER A 179 6.61 -6.85 -5.09
C SER A 179 7.34 -5.57 -4.74
N CYS A 180 7.67 -4.74 -5.72
CA CYS A 180 8.47 -3.53 -5.48
C CYS A 180 7.78 -2.28 -6.01
N GLY A 181 8.02 -1.15 -5.37
CA GLY A 181 7.45 0.14 -5.78
C GLY A 181 6.96 1.00 -4.61
N PRO A 182 6.37 2.17 -4.90
CA PRO A 182 5.77 3.03 -3.88
C PRO A 182 4.54 2.36 -3.23
N PRO A 183 4.03 2.85 -2.08
CA PRO A 183 3.01 2.14 -1.29
C PRO A 183 1.70 1.96 -2.05
N HIS A 184 1.37 2.91 -2.93
CA HIS A 184 0.17 2.90 -3.75
C HIS A 184 0.33 2.11 -5.05
N LYS A 185 1.54 1.62 -5.37
CA LYS A 185 1.82 0.84 -6.58
C LYS A 185 2.92 -0.18 -6.34
N GLN A 186 2.50 -1.40 -6.06
CA GLN A 186 3.38 -2.56 -5.93
C GLN A 186 3.44 -3.34 -7.25
N CYS A 187 4.65 -3.57 -7.75
CA CYS A 187 4.94 -4.22 -9.02
C CYS A 187 5.51 -5.62 -8.77
N PRO A 188 4.84 -6.69 -9.23
CA PRO A 188 5.32 -8.05 -9.03
C PRO A 188 6.52 -8.32 -9.95
N TYR A 189 7.52 -9.01 -9.41
CA TYR A 189 8.68 -9.55 -10.10
C TYR A 189 8.85 -11.02 -9.70
N GLU A 190 9.30 -11.86 -10.63
CA GLU A 190 9.47 -13.30 -10.35
C GLU A 190 10.61 -13.55 -9.36
N SER A 191 11.52 -12.59 -9.19
CA SER A 191 12.59 -12.65 -8.19
C SER A 191 13.08 -11.26 -7.79
N ALA A 192 13.78 -11.19 -6.65
CA ALA A 192 14.52 -9.98 -6.25
C ALA A 192 15.53 -9.52 -7.31
N CYS A 193 16.15 -10.45 -8.05
CA CYS A 193 17.06 -10.11 -9.14
C CYS A 193 16.36 -9.32 -10.25
N GLU A 194 15.16 -9.74 -10.65
CA GLU A 194 14.40 -9.03 -11.69
C GLU A 194 14.00 -7.63 -11.23
N ALA A 195 13.60 -7.48 -9.97
CA ALA A 195 13.33 -6.18 -9.39
C ALA A 195 14.58 -5.27 -9.40
N PHE A 196 15.74 -5.81 -9.05
CA PHE A 196 17.00 -5.05 -9.06
C PHE A 196 17.46 -4.70 -10.48
N ALA A 197 17.25 -5.62 -11.43
CA ALA A 197 17.45 -5.38 -12.86
C ALA A 197 16.50 -4.31 -13.41
N ALA A 198 15.28 -4.25 -12.85
CA ALA A 198 14.32 -3.18 -13.07
C ALA A 198 14.62 -1.92 -12.24
N GLY A 199 15.77 -1.83 -11.55
CA GLY A 199 16.24 -0.60 -10.89
C GLY A 199 15.74 -0.36 -9.46
N TYR A 200 15.00 -1.30 -8.87
CA TYR A 200 14.65 -1.26 -7.45
C TYR A 200 15.83 -1.69 -6.57
N ASN A 201 15.78 -1.35 -5.30
CA ASN A 201 16.65 -1.90 -4.27
C ASN A 201 15.85 -2.66 -3.20
N GLU A 202 16.54 -3.36 -2.31
CA GLU A 202 15.94 -4.20 -1.27
C GLU A 202 14.93 -3.44 -0.38
N ASN A 203 15.19 -2.16 -0.11
CA ASN A 203 14.33 -1.31 0.72
C ASN A 203 13.08 -0.80 -0.02
N GLN A 204 12.94 -1.10 -1.30
CA GLN A 204 11.77 -0.78 -2.12
C GLN A 204 10.95 -2.02 -2.47
N CYS A 205 11.34 -3.19 -1.95
CA CYS A 205 10.77 -4.48 -2.27
C CYS A 205 10.18 -5.16 -1.03
N CYS A 206 9.03 -5.79 -1.25
CA CYS A 206 8.28 -6.59 -0.31
C CYS A 206 8.29 -8.05 -0.76
N GLY A 207 8.38 -8.99 0.18
CA GLY A 207 8.17 -10.39 -0.14
C GLY A 207 6.76 -10.60 -0.71
N PHE A 208 6.63 -11.51 -1.68
CA PHE A 208 5.33 -11.93 -2.18
C PHE A 208 4.89 -13.19 -1.42
N PRO A 209 3.65 -13.27 -0.92
CA PRO A 209 3.18 -14.46 -0.23
C PRO A 209 3.23 -15.67 -1.17
N ASP A 210 3.80 -16.79 -0.70
CA ASP A 210 3.85 -18.04 -1.47
C ASP A 210 2.43 -18.41 -1.96
N ALA A 211 2.27 -18.65 -3.26
CA ALA A 211 1.00 -19.02 -3.87
C ALA A 211 0.38 -20.30 -3.29
N ASN A 212 1.18 -21.13 -2.61
CA ASN A 212 0.75 -22.32 -1.89
C ASN A 212 0.26 -22.04 -0.45
N THR A 213 0.50 -20.85 0.08
CA THR A 213 0.03 -20.46 1.42
C THR A 213 -1.42 -20.01 1.36
N ALA A 214 -2.32 -20.85 1.85
CA ALA A 214 -3.73 -20.55 1.92
C ALA A 214 -4.06 -19.70 3.15
N CYS A 215 -4.10 -18.38 2.97
CA CYS A 215 -4.58 -17.47 4.01
C CYS A 215 -6.11 -17.41 4.07
N ILE A 216 -6.65 -17.31 5.28
CA ILE A 216 -8.08 -17.03 5.46
C ILE A 216 -8.41 -15.65 4.87
N LEU A 217 -9.57 -15.51 4.23
CA LEU A 217 -10.02 -14.28 3.55
C LEU A 217 -10.48 -13.18 4.53
N ILE A 218 -9.89 -13.12 5.74
CA ILE A 218 -10.14 -12.04 6.69
C ILE A 218 -9.32 -10.83 6.22
N TYR A 219 -10.00 -9.72 5.95
CA TYR A 219 -9.35 -8.45 5.64
C TYR A 219 -9.06 -7.70 6.95
N ALA A 220 -7.79 -7.70 7.36
CA ALA A 220 -7.28 -7.05 8.57
C ALA A 220 -5.88 -6.51 8.25
N PRO A 221 -5.79 -5.45 7.42
CA PRO A 221 -4.55 -5.09 6.76
C PRO A 221 -3.45 -4.70 7.76
N VAL A 222 -2.22 -5.01 7.40
CA VAL A 222 -1.02 -4.72 8.19
C VAL A 222 0.05 -4.06 7.31
N ASN A 223 0.85 -3.18 7.90
CA ASN A 223 2.03 -2.59 7.30
C ASN A 223 3.25 -3.19 7.99
N CYS A 224 4.22 -3.73 7.26
CA CYS A 224 5.38 -4.42 7.83
C CYS A 224 6.71 -3.89 7.29
N GLY A 225 7.82 -4.14 7.99
CA GLY A 225 9.16 -3.73 7.54
C GLY A 225 9.40 -2.23 7.66
N PHE A 226 9.22 -1.68 8.85
CA PHE A 226 9.41 -0.24 9.14
C PHE A 226 10.88 0.22 9.09
N ASP A 227 11.81 -0.73 9.04
CA ASP A 227 13.23 -0.51 8.75
C ASP A 227 13.48 -0.16 7.27
N LYS A 228 12.54 -0.51 6.38
CA LYS A 228 12.59 -0.16 4.96
C LYS A 228 12.17 1.29 4.76
N ILE A 229 12.61 1.85 3.63
CA ILE A 229 12.19 3.20 3.20
C ILE A 229 10.66 3.25 3.03
N LEU A 230 10.06 2.11 2.68
CA LEU A 230 8.64 1.96 2.37
C LEU A 230 8.11 0.69 3.07
N PRO A 231 7.17 0.82 4.03
CA PRO A 231 6.58 -0.34 4.65
C PRO A 231 5.69 -1.11 3.66
N CYS A 232 5.66 -2.43 3.81
CA CYS A 232 4.94 -3.37 2.98
C CYS A 232 3.51 -3.54 3.48
N SER A 233 2.51 -3.26 2.64
CA SER A 233 1.10 -3.43 3.00
C SER A 233 0.56 -4.79 2.57
N PHE A 234 -0.01 -5.53 3.52
CA PHE A 234 -0.64 -6.84 3.30
C PHE A 234 -2.11 -6.81 3.71
N SER A 235 -2.94 -7.69 3.13
CA SER A 235 -4.38 -7.73 3.46
C SER A 235 -4.66 -8.29 4.86
N ASN A 236 -3.73 -9.08 5.40
CA ASN A 236 -3.76 -9.60 6.76
C ASN A 236 -2.38 -10.11 7.19
N MET A 237 -2.23 -10.41 8.49
CA MET A 237 -0.99 -10.94 9.07
C MET A 237 -0.53 -12.24 8.40
N CYS A 238 -1.44 -13.14 8.02
CA CYS A 238 -1.06 -14.39 7.34
C CYS A 238 -0.34 -14.13 6.01
N GLN A 239 -0.77 -13.12 5.24
CA GLN A 239 -0.07 -12.74 4.01
C GLN A 239 1.30 -12.12 4.29
N ALA A 240 1.45 -11.39 5.39
CA ALA A 240 2.73 -10.83 5.81
C ALA A 240 3.71 -11.95 6.24
N GLU A 241 3.24 -12.91 7.03
CA GLU A 241 3.99 -14.12 7.42
C GLU A 241 4.40 -14.94 6.20
N ALA A 242 3.49 -15.14 5.26
CA ALA A 242 3.78 -15.83 4.00
C ALA A 242 4.80 -15.07 3.13
N ALA A 243 4.94 -13.76 3.32
CA ALA A 243 5.95 -12.91 2.70
C ALA A 243 7.25 -12.81 3.52
N GLY A 244 7.35 -13.51 4.66
CA GLY A 244 8.54 -13.60 5.50
C GLY A 244 8.62 -12.59 6.65
N PHE A 245 7.55 -11.83 6.93
CA PHE A 245 7.50 -10.92 8.07
C PHE A 245 6.91 -11.58 9.30
N ASP A 246 7.48 -11.32 10.48
CA ASP A 246 6.87 -11.76 11.74
C ASP A 246 5.88 -10.72 12.31
N GLU A 247 5.13 -11.12 13.35
CA GLU A 247 4.15 -10.26 14.01
C GLU A 247 4.80 -9.01 14.65
N THR A 248 6.08 -9.08 15.01
CA THR A 248 6.82 -7.95 15.62
C THR A 248 7.30 -6.93 14.61
N GLU A 249 7.43 -7.32 13.35
CA GLU A 249 7.80 -6.46 12.23
C GLU A 249 6.62 -5.74 11.58
N CYS A 250 5.40 -6.03 12.04
CA CYS A 250 4.14 -5.58 11.46
C CYS A 250 3.33 -4.69 12.41
N CYS A 251 2.62 -3.72 11.84
CA CYS A 251 1.65 -2.90 12.54
C CYS A 251 0.29 -2.96 11.85
N PRO A 252 -0.81 -2.96 12.59
CA PRO A 252 -2.15 -2.82 12.01
C PRO A 252 -2.22 -1.55 11.15
N ALA A 253 -2.66 -1.70 9.90
CA ALA A 253 -2.84 -0.57 9.00
C ALA A 253 -4.10 0.22 9.38
N VAL A 254 -4.08 1.53 9.15
CA VAL A 254 -5.27 2.36 9.30
C VAL A 254 -6.29 1.91 8.26
N THR A 255 -7.35 1.25 8.71
CA THR A 255 -8.41 0.83 7.81
C THR A 255 -9.27 2.04 7.45
N GLU A 256 -9.51 2.28 6.16
CA GLU A 256 -10.59 3.17 5.71
C GLU A 256 -11.96 2.50 5.91
N GLY A 257 -12.18 1.94 7.11
CA GLY A 257 -13.33 1.14 7.44
C GLY A 257 -14.64 1.93 7.30
N PRO A 258 -15.78 1.23 7.14
CA PRO A 258 -17.10 1.83 6.92
C PRO A 258 -17.69 2.56 8.14
N SER A 259 -16.89 2.88 9.15
CA SER A 259 -17.32 3.50 10.41
C SER A 259 -16.60 4.83 10.60
N ASP A 260 -17.24 5.92 10.16
CA ASP A 260 -17.34 7.28 10.74
C ASP A 260 -16.11 8.00 11.36
N ALA A 261 -14.93 7.36 11.46
CA ALA A 261 -13.72 7.92 12.01
C ALA A 261 -13.04 8.75 10.92
N ILE A 262 -13.65 9.89 10.59
CA ILE A 262 -12.96 10.94 9.85
C ILE A 262 -11.94 11.54 10.81
N CYS A 263 -10.72 11.02 10.78
CA CYS A 263 -9.62 11.58 11.57
C CYS A 263 -9.28 12.98 11.05
N THR A 264 -8.98 13.88 11.97
CA THR A 264 -8.53 15.23 11.63
C THR A 264 -7.13 15.16 11.05
N ALA A 265 -6.81 16.04 10.10
CA ALA A 265 -5.43 16.21 9.60
C ALA A 265 -4.47 16.85 10.62
N ASP A 266 -4.91 17.04 11.86
CA ASP A 266 -4.07 17.51 12.95
C ASP A 266 -3.11 16.38 13.35
N LEU A 267 -1.82 16.65 13.20
CA LEU A 267 -0.76 15.69 13.53
C LEU A 267 -0.47 15.76 15.03
N ASP A 268 -0.68 14.65 15.72
CA ASP A 268 -0.30 14.42 17.11
C ASP A 268 0.27 13.00 17.21
N PRO A 269 1.51 12.77 16.72
CA PRO A 269 2.01 11.43 16.44
C PRO A 269 2.00 10.53 17.68
N GLN A 270 1.58 9.28 17.50
CA GLN A 270 1.52 8.25 18.55
C GLN A 270 2.42 7.07 18.17
N LEU A 271 3.07 6.44 19.16
CA LEU A 271 3.63 5.10 19.05
C LEU A 271 2.73 4.14 19.82
N CYS A 272 2.18 3.13 19.18
CA CYS A 272 1.23 2.21 19.81
C CYS A 272 1.68 0.76 19.76
N GLY A 273 1.36 0.02 20.82
CA GLY A 273 1.61 -1.41 20.90
C GLY A 273 3.07 -1.80 21.16
N PRO A 274 3.36 -3.11 21.18
CA PRO A 274 4.69 -3.64 21.49
C PRO A 274 5.74 -3.35 20.40
N ASN A 275 5.28 -3.11 19.17
CA ASN A 275 6.15 -2.85 18.01
C ASN A 275 6.38 -1.35 17.79
N GLU A 276 5.92 -0.50 18.72
CA GLU A 276 6.04 0.96 18.64
C GLU A 276 5.49 1.52 17.32
N CYS A 277 4.31 1.06 16.91
CA CYS A 277 3.69 1.41 15.64
C CYS A 277 3.38 2.90 15.55
N GLN A 278 3.92 3.58 14.55
CA GLN A 278 3.74 5.03 14.39
C GLN A 278 2.43 5.37 13.67
N TYR A 279 1.61 6.20 14.31
CA TYR A 279 0.37 6.76 13.74
C TYR A 279 0.42 8.29 13.77
N GLY A 280 -0.24 8.95 12.81
CA GLY A 280 -0.23 10.41 12.70
C GLY A 280 -1.00 11.11 13.82
N ASN A 281 -1.99 10.42 14.41
CA ASN A 281 -2.73 10.86 15.59
C ASN A 281 -3.42 9.67 16.28
N LEU A 282 -3.98 9.92 17.47
CA LEU A 282 -4.71 8.91 18.25
C LEU A 282 -5.95 8.37 17.53
N CYS A 283 -6.60 9.16 16.68
CA CYS A 283 -7.74 8.69 15.90
C CYS A 283 -7.32 7.62 14.87
N GLU A 284 -6.18 7.82 14.20
CA GLU A 284 -5.61 6.84 13.27
C GLU A 284 -5.21 5.55 13.98
N ALA A 285 -4.58 5.65 15.16
CA ALA A 285 -4.25 4.50 15.99
C ALA A 285 -5.51 3.72 16.42
N ASN A 286 -6.55 4.42 16.87
CA ASN A 286 -7.83 3.81 17.25
C ASN A 286 -8.52 3.14 16.06
N SER A 287 -8.38 3.71 14.85
CA SER A 287 -8.88 3.10 13.60
C SER A 287 -8.08 1.88 13.16
N ALA A 288 -6.85 1.76 13.62
CA ALA A 288 -6.01 0.57 13.48
C ALA A 288 -6.25 -0.47 14.60
N GLY A 289 -7.14 -0.18 15.56
CA GLY A 289 -7.57 -1.10 16.62
C GLY A 289 -6.87 -0.93 17.97
N TRP A 290 -6.03 0.10 18.13
CA TRP A 290 -5.40 0.43 19.40
C TRP A 290 -6.34 1.17 20.35
N THR A 291 -6.03 1.14 21.64
CA THR A 291 -6.67 2.00 22.65
C THR A 291 -5.72 3.10 23.10
N ASP A 292 -6.26 4.16 23.71
CA ASP A 292 -5.48 5.26 24.27
C ASP A 292 -4.41 4.76 25.27
N GLU A 293 -4.68 3.67 26.00
CA GLU A 293 -3.75 3.07 26.95
C GLU A 293 -2.59 2.31 26.28
N ASP A 294 -2.78 1.85 25.04
CA ASP A 294 -1.77 1.15 24.24
C ASP A 294 -0.85 2.11 23.48
N CYS A 295 -1.17 3.41 23.51
CA CYS A 295 -0.50 4.44 22.73
C CYS A 295 0.30 5.42 23.59
N CYS A 296 1.42 5.87 23.04
CA CYS A 296 2.34 6.82 23.64
C CYS A 296 2.52 8.04 22.74
N PRO A 297 2.11 9.23 23.17
CA PRO A 297 2.28 10.44 22.37
C PRO A 297 3.78 10.73 22.19
N GLN A 298 4.20 11.16 21.00
CA GLN A 298 5.60 11.54 20.75
C GLN A 298 5.83 13.04 20.87
N GLY A 299 4.76 13.82 20.72
CA GLY A 299 4.85 15.27 20.57
C GLY A 299 5.46 15.68 19.23
N THR A 300 5.39 16.98 18.94
CA THR A 300 6.02 17.56 17.74
C THR A 300 7.38 18.16 18.11
N GLY A 301 8.47 17.55 17.67
CA GLY A 301 9.81 18.09 17.88
C GLY A 301 10.91 17.05 17.69
N VAL A 302 12.16 17.48 17.89
CA VAL A 302 13.31 16.57 17.94
C VAL A 302 13.82 16.62 19.38
N CYS A 303 13.76 15.50 20.09
CA CYS A 303 14.44 15.39 21.38
C CYS A 303 15.92 15.05 21.20
N THR A 304 16.71 15.25 22.24
CA THR A 304 18.14 14.93 22.20
C THR A 304 18.35 13.43 22.00
N THR A 305 19.43 13.03 21.32
CA THR A 305 19.81 11.61 21.18
C THR A 305 20.48 11.05 22.44
N LEU A 306 20.45 11.79 23.55
CA LEU A 306 20.96 11.32 24.83
C LEU A 306 19.98 10.30 25.40
N TRP A 307 20.46 9.08 25.63
CA TRP A 307 19.67 8.00 26.21
C TRP A 307 19.70 8.09 27.74
N GLU A 308 18.60 8.56 28.32
CA GLU A 308 18.32 8.65 29.76
C GLU A 308 16.86 8.27 30.01
N PRO A 309 16.48 6.99 29.85
CA PRO A 309 15.09 6.58 29.70
C PRO A 309 14.22 6.98 30.88
N VAL A 310 12.99 7.42 30.58
CA VAL A 310 11.98 7.78 31.57
C VAL A 310 10.67 7.09 31.24
N LYS A 311 9.95 6.64 32.27
CA LYS A 311 8.62 6.04 32.14
C LYS A 311 7.56 7.00 32.66
N CYS A 312 6.64 7.43 31.81
CA CYS A 312 5.56 8.35 32.16
C CYS A 312 4.22 7.65 31.90
N GLY A 313 3.55 7.20 32.95
CA GLY A 313 2.38 6.32 32.82
C GLY A 313 2.76 4.92 32.29
N THR A 314 2.13 4.48 31.21
CA THR A 314 2.46 3.22 30.51
C THR A 314 3.62 3.37 29.53
N CYS A 315 4.00 4.61 29.20
CA CYS A 315 4.93 4.94 28.13
C CYS A 315 6.37 5.06 28.58
N GLU A 316 7.29 4.58 27.75
CA GLU A 316 8.73 4.75 27.91
C GLU A 316 9.25 5.72 26.86
N TYR A 317 10.12 6.63 27.29
CA TYR A 317 10.73 7.66 26.45
C TYR A 317 12.24 7.60 26.60
N SER A 318 12.97 7.83 25.51
CA SER A 318 14.44 7.78 25.53
C SER A 318 15.08 8.82 26.44
N ASN A 319 14.41 9.94 26.72
CA ASN A 319 14.79 10.90 27.77
C ASN A 319 13.62 11.79 28.21
N GLN A 320 13.85 12.56 29.27
CA GLN A 320 12.89 13.53 29.80
C GLN A 320 12.47 14.58 28.75
N GLY A 321 13.36 14.95 27.83
CA GLY A 321 13.03 15.90 26.76
C GLY A 321 12.00 15.35 25.78
N CYS A 322 12.08 14.07 25.41
CA CYS A 322 11.06 13.43 24.57
C CYS A 322 9.72 13.34 25.31
N ALA A 323 9.74 12.99 26.61
CA ALA A 323 8.53 12.97 27.43
C ALA A 323 7.88 14.36 27.54
N GLU A 324 8.67 15.43 27.66
CA GLU A 324 8.16 16.81 27.69
C GLU A 324 7.54 17.23 26.36
N LEU A 325 8.11 16.81 25.22
CA LEU A 325 7.50 17.02 23.90
C LEU A 325 6.17 16.28 23.80
N ALA A 326 6.10 15.06 24.33
CA ALA A 326 4.88 14.26 24.45
C ALA A 326 3.84 14.81 25.44
N GLY A 327 4.14 15.94 26.11
CA GLY A 327 3.23 16.62 27.01
C GLY A 327 3.33 16.21 28.49
N PHE A 328 4.27 15.33 28.84
CA PHE A 328 4.52 14.93 30.22
C PHE A 328 5.48 15.89 30.90
N SER A 329 5.15 16.30 32.12
CA SER A 329 6.10 17.06 32.96
C SER A 329 7.10 16.12 33.64
N ALA A 330 8.26 16.66 34.02
CA ALA A 330 9.28 15.91 34.78
C ALA A 330 8.79 15.32 36.12
N VAL A 331 7.67 15.82 36.64
CA VAL A 331 7.05 15.30 37.87
C VAL A 331 6.05 14.17 37.64
N GLU A 332 5.72 13.86 36.38
CA GLU A 332 4.84 12.76 35.96
C GLU A 332 5.63 11.53 35.46
N CYS A 333 6.95 11.69 35.31
CA CYS A 333 7.85 10.68 34.77
C CYS A 333 8.75 10.05 35.84
N CYS A 334 9.05 8.78 35.66
CA CYS A 334 9.93 7.97 36.49
C CYS A 334 11.19 7.60 35.74
N LYS A 335 12.35 8.09 36.19
CA LYS A 335 13.64 7.72 35.60
C LYS A 335 13.85 6.21 35.67
N GLN A 336 14.30 5.61 34.58
CA GLN A 336 14.72 4.22 34.55
C GLN A 336 16.23 4.13 34.89
N PRO A 337 16.69 3.01 35.45
CA PRO A 337 18.11 2.74 35.61
C PRO A 337 18.83 2.79 34.25
N LEU A 338 19.99 3.47 34.18
CA LEU A 338 20.78 3.53 32.95
C LEU A 338 21.41 2.18 32.57
N ASP A 339 21.62 1.32 33.56
CA ASP A 339 22.24 0.01 33.42
C ASP A 339 21.27 -1.05 33.99
N PRO A 340 20.44 -1.70 33.16
CA PRO A 340 19.53 -2.74 33.61
C PRO A 340 20.28 -4.01 34.11
N ASP A 341 21.54 -4.17 33.73
CA ASP A 341 22.40 -5.29 34.14
C ASP A 341 23.16 -5.00 35.45
N ALA A 342 23.06 -3.78 35.98
CA ALA A 342 23.66 -3.43 37.24
C ALA A 342 23.12 -4.33 38.37
N LEU A 343 24.02 -5.12 38.96
CA LEU A 343 23.70 -6.10 39.99
C LEU A 343 23.32 -5.42 41.31
N CYS A 344 22.03 -5.11 41.47
CA CYS A 344 21.47 -4.80 42.78
C CYS A 344 21.23 -6.09 43.58
N THR A 345 21.48 -6.05 44.88
CA THR A 345 21.10 -7.16 45.77
C THR A 345 19.59 -7.36 45.72
N ALA A 346 19.11 -8.61 45.69
CA ALA A 346 17.69 -8.98 45.71
C ALA A 346 16.96 -8.67 47.04
N ASP A 347 17.44 -7.68 47.80
CA ASP A 347 16.80 -7.16 49.00
C ASP A 347 15.59 -6.32 48.61
N TYR A 348 14.46 -6.99 48.41
CA TYR A 348 13.20 -6.36 48.00
C TYR A 348 12.65 -5.49 49.14
N ARG A 349 12.89 -4.19 49.04
CA ARG A 349 12.41 -3.17 49.98
C ARG A 349 11.97 -1.94 49.19
N PRO A 350 10.74 -1.93 48.66
CA PRO A 350 10.35 -0.94 47.68
C PRO A 350 10.37 0.48 48.21
N LEU A 351 10.79 1.43 47.37
CA LEU A 351 10.81 2.85 47.67
C LEU A 351 9.98 3.62 46.65
N ALA A 352 9.10 4.49 47.14
CA ALA A 352 8.44 5.51 46.34
C ALA A 352 9.35 6.75 46.32
N CYS A 353 9.92 7.03 45.16
CA CYS A 353 10.74 8.20 44.88
C CYS A 353 9.97 9.17 43.97
N SER A 354 10.27 10.47 44.07
CA SER A 354 9.62 11.55 43.30
C SER A 354 8.16 11.85 43.66
N THR A 355 7.62 12.94 43.10
CA THR A 355 6.21 13.31 43.21
C THR A 355 5.29 12.48 42.31
N ALA A 356 5.85 11.77 41.32
CA ALA A 356 5.11 10.83 40.47
C ALA A 356 4.83 9.49 41.17
N ASN A 357 5.33 9.32 42.41
CA ASN A 357 5.25 8.08 43.17
C ASN A 357 5.90 6.89 42.43
N CYS A 358 7.12 7.10 41.93
CA CYS A 358 7.90 6.08 41.23
C CYS A 358 8.35 5.00 42.20
N ILE A 359 7.86 3.77 42.01
CA ILE A 359 8.18 2.66 42.90
C ILE A 359 9.36 1.88 42.33
N TYR A 360 10.46 1.84 43.09
CA TYR A 360 11.64 1.04 42.79
C TYR A 360 11.72 -0.13 43.77
N ASP A 361 12.13 -1.31 43.31
CA ASP A 361 12.13 -2.53 44.14
C ASP A 361 13.05 -2.43 45.36
N ASN A 362 14.12 -1.65 45.27
CA ASN A 362 15.05 -1.42 46.36
C ASN A 362 15.86 -0.11 46.20
N ALA A 363 16.65 0.20 47.23
CA ALA A 363 17.44 1.43 47.31
C ALA A 363 18.51 1.52 46.21
N CYS A 364 19.08 0.38 45.81
CA CYS A 364 20.09 0.34 44.76
C CYS A 364 19.49 0.71 43.40
N ILE A 365 18.31 0.19 43.06
CA ILE A 365 17.63 0.51 41.79
C ILE A 365 17.21 1.99 41.76
N ALA A 366 16.72 2.53 42.89
CA ALA A 366 16.42 3.96 43.01
C ALA A 366 17.66 4.83 42.79
N ASP A 367 18.82 4.45 43.36
CA ASP A 367 20.09 5.15 43.19
C ASP A 367 20.58 5.11 41.73
N LEU A 368 20.45 3.96 41.07
CA LEU A 368 20.77 3.80 39.64
C LEU A 368 19.85 4.62 38.72
N ALA A 369 18.60 4.81 39.12
CA ALA A 369 17.67 5.75 38.47
C ALA A 369 17.97 7.23 38.81
N GLY A 370 19.00 7.50 39.61
CA GLY A 370 19.46 8.85 39.96
C GLY A 370 18.71 9.50 41.12
N PHE A 371 18.03 8.73 41.96
CA PHE A 371 17.39 9.22 43.19
C PHE A 371 18.25 8.91 44.41
N ASP A 372 18.43 9.88 45.31
CA ASP A 372 19.00 9.60 46.65
C ASP A 372 18.02 8.70 47.42
N PRO A 373 18.38 7.45 47.77
CA PRO A 373 17.45 6.53 48.43
C PRO A 373 16.95 7.05 49.79
N ASN A 374 17.68 7.98 50.42
CA ASN A 374 17.25 8.61 51.68
C ASN A 374 16.19 9.70 51.48
N SER A 375 16.03 10.19 50.25
CA SER A 375 14.96 11.12 49.87
C SER A 375 13.65 10.42 49.54
N CYS A 376 13.69 9.10 49.33
CA CYS A 376 12.53 8.28 49.00
C CYS A 376 11.79 7.79 50.25
N VAL A 377 10.52 7.45 50.09
CA VAL A 377 9.68 6.92 51.16
C VAL A 377 9.58 5.40 50.99
N VAL A 378 9.89 4.65 52.04
CA VAL A 378 9.71 3.18 52.04
C VAL A 378 8.22 2.88 51.87
N VAL A 379 7.88 2.13 50.81
CA VAL A 379 6.52 1.65 50.60
C VAL A 379 6.32 0.48 51.58
N PRO A 380 5.32 0.54 52.48
CA PRO A 380 4.99 -0.60 53.33
C PRO A 380 4.71 -1.80 52.43
N PRO A 381 5.14 -3.02 52.80
CA PRO A 381 4.72 -4.22 52.08
C PRO A 381 3.21 -4.15 51.96
N GLN A 382 2.70 -3.99 50.73
CA GLN A 382 1.29 -4.20 50.48
C GLN A 382 1.07 -5.63 50.95
N GLU A 383 0.27 -5.82 52.00
CA GLU A 383 -0.12 -7.16 52.42
C GLU A 383 -0.66 -7.79 51.14
N GLN A 384 0.13 -8.69 50.54
CA GLN A 384 -0.27 -9.40 49.33
C GLN A 384 -1.59 -10.01 49.72
N GLY A 385 -2.68 -9.38 49.26
CA GLY A 385 -4.02 -9.86 49.49
C GLY A 385 -4.02 -11.16 48.75
N GLY A 386 -3.70 -12.23 49.47
CA GLY A 386 -3.60 -13.57 48.95
C GLY A 386 -4.96 -13.84 48.37
N SER A 387 -5.07 -13.66 47.06
CA SER A 387 -6.18 -14.15 46.28
C SER A 387 -6.02 -15.65 46.36
N THR A 388 -6.47 -16.23 47.48
CA THR A 388 -6.79 -17.63 47.60
C THR A 388 -8.00 -17.83 46.70
N THR A 389 -7.76 -17.87 45.40
CA THR A 389 -8.64 -18.56 44.47
C THR A 389 -8.63 -20.00 44.96
N SER A 390 -9.60 -20.31 45.81
CA SER A 390 -9.90 -21.67 46.23
C SER A 390 -10.33 -22.38 44.96
N VAL A 391 -9.38 -23.10 44.36
CA VAL A 391 -9.68 -24.11 43.35
C VAL A 391 -10.52 -25.15 44.08
N ASN A 392 -11.84 -24.98 44.03
CA ASN A 392 -12.77 -26.02 44.40
C ASN A 392 -12.59 -27.16 43.39
N MET A 393 -11.66 -28.07 43.70
CA MET A 393 -11.69 -29.43 43.17
C MET A 393 -12.94 -30.10 43.74
N ALA A 394 -14.07 -29.86 43.07
CA ALA A 394 -15.27 -30.65 43.26
C ALA A 394 -15.05 -31.99 42.55
N ASP A 395 -14.57 -32.95 43.34
CA ASP A 395 -14.70 -34.38 43.10
C ASP A 395 -16.19 -34.70 42.98
N GLY A 396 -16.61 -35.08 41.77
CA GLY A 396 -18.00 -35.27 41.37
C GLY A 396 -18.17 -36.58 40.59
N GLY A 397 -17.81 -37.70 41.22
CA GLY A 397 -18.28 -39.01 40.81
C GLY A 397 -19.79 -39.12 40.94
N GLY A 398 -20.46 -39.49 39.83
CA GLY A 398 -21.91 -39.67 39.78
C GLY A 398 -22.32 -40.43 38.52
N SER A 399 -22.37 -41.75 38.65
CA SER A 399 -22.92 -42.73 37.72
C SER A 399 -24.43 -42.53 37.48
N ASP A 400 -24.90 -42.65 36.23
CA ASP A 400 -25.81 -43.73 35.78
C ASP A 400 -26.55 -43.41 34.45
N ALA A 401 -26.43 -44.38 33.54
CA ALA A 401 -27.49 -44.97 32.71
C ALA A 401 -28.25 -44.16 31.62
N ALA A 402 -27.88 -44.49 30.37
CA ALA A 402 -28.69 -45.24 29.40
C ALA A 402 -29.20 -44.55 28.11
N SER A 403 -29.03 -45.32 27.02
CA SER A 403 -29.73 -45.32 25.72
C SER A 403 -29.15 -44.38 24.65
N GLY A 404 -28.64 -44.83 23.50
CA GLY A 404 -28.59 -46.14 22.87
C GLY A 404 -28.26 -45.99 21.37
N ASN A 405 -27.67 -47.05 20.80
CA ASN A 405 -27.57 -47.44 19.38
C ASN A 405 -26.29 -47.08 18.59
N ASP A 406 -25.39 -48.07 18.57
CA ASP A 406 -24.93 -48.83 17.40
C ASP A 406 -24.56 -48.10 16.10
N ALA A 407 -23.28 -48.15 15.75
CA ALA A 407 -22.83 -48.88 14.55
C ALA A 407 -21.33 -49.22 14.62
N LEU A 408 -21.06 -50.51 14.47
CA LEU A 408 -19.77 -51.19 14.46
C LEU A 408 -18.93 -50.87 13.22
N THR A 409 -17.60 -50.86 13.35
CA THR A 409 -16.66 -51.77 12.64
C THR A 409 -15.21 -51.58 13.14
N PRO A 410 -14.31 -52.59 12.97
CA PRO A 410 -13.24 -52.88 13.93
C PRO A 410 -11.80 -52.73 13.40
N VAL A 411 -10.89 -52.52 14.37
CA VAL A 411 -9.55 -53.13 14.54
C VAL A 411 -8.57 -53.08 13.36
N VAL A 412 -7.47 -52.32 13.51
CA VAL A 412 -6.12 -52.89 13.64
C VAL A 412 -5.28 -51.99 14.55
N SER A 413 -4.82 -52.56 15.67
CA SER A 413 -3.81 -52.02 16.57
C SER A 413 -2.42 -52.39 16.06
N ASP A 414 -1.53 -51.40 15.90
CA ASP A 414 -0.09 -51.65 15.85
C ASP A 414 0.62 -50.71 16.82
N ALA A 415 1.29 -51.33 17.79
CA ALA A 415 2.06 -50.67 18.84
C ALA A 415 3.50 -50.53 18.35
N GLY A 416 3.83 -49.34 17.84
CA GLY A 416 5.20 -48.93 17.52
C GLY A 416 5.87 -48.29 18.73
N ASN A 417 6.60 -49.11 19.47
CA ASN A 417 7.56 -48.73 20.50
C ASN A 417 8.70 -47.89 19.87
N VAL A 418 8.79 -46.60 20.21
CA VAL A 418 9.93 -45.74 19.83
C VAL A 418 10.77 -45.48 21.07
N THR A 419 11.92 -46.15 21.11
CA THR A 419 13.04 -45.81 21.99
C THR A 419 13.66 -44.51 21.51
N ALA A 420 13.68 -43.49 22.37
CA ALA A 420 14.46 -42.29 22.16
C ALA A 420 15.94 -42.62 22.38
N GLU A 421 16.72 -42.63 21.29
CA GLU A 421 18.18 -42.54 21.34
C GLU A 421 18.52 -41.05 21.35
N MET A 422 19.14 -40.59 22.44
CA MET A 422 19.83 -39.30 22.50
C MET A 422 21.18 -39.51 21.84
N ASP A 423 21.39 -38.90 20.68
CA ASP A 423 22.66 -38.90 19.97
C ASP A 423 23.33 -37.54 20.23
N ASP A 424 24.39 -37.57 21.04
CA ASP A 424 25.21 -36.43 21.39
C ASP A 424 26.18 -36.13 20.22
N GLY A 425 25.73 -35.28 19.31
CA GLY A 425 26.56 -34.73 18.22
C GLY A 425 27.33 -33.48 18.69
N GLU A 426 28.49 -33.69 19.30
CA GLU A 426 29.55 -32.67 19.39
C GLU A 426 30.25 -32.58 18.03
N ASP A 427 30.09 -31.47 17.30
CA ASP A 427 31.00 -31.12 16.21
C ASP A 427 31.26 -29.61 16.18
N GLY A 428 32.55 -29.30 16.12
CA GLY A 428 33.15 -28.02 16.46
C GLY A 428 32.85 -26.88 15.47
N MET A 429 32.66 -25.70 16.05
CA MET A 429 32.81 -24.44 15.34
C MET A 429 34.29 -24.04 15.38
N ASP A 430 34.98 -24.27 14.27
CA ASP A 430 36.27 -23.63 13.99
C ASP A 430 36.04 -22.13 13.84
N SER A 431 36.68 -21.39 14.73
CA SER A 431 36.84 -19.94 14.72
C SER A 431 37.54 -19.48 13.44
N MET A 432 36.78 -18.85 12.53
CA MET A 432 37.34 -17.97 11.51
C MET A 432 37.45 -16.57 12.11
N GLU A 433 38.65 -16.23 12.56
CA GLU A 433 39.07 -14.86 12.80
C GLU A 433 39.33 -14.22 11.43
N ASP A 434 38.35 -13.53 10.87
CA ASP A 434 38.57 -12.67 9.71
C ASP A 434 39.15 -11.32 10.18
N GLU A 435 40.41 -11.13 9.83
CA GLU A 435 41.17 -9.88 9.96
C GLU A 435 40.50 -8.80 9.09
N MET A 436 39.70 -7.94 9.71
CA MET A 436 39.19 -6.73 9.08
C MET A 436 40.30 -5.67 9.09
N GLU A 437 41.01 -5.53 7.98
CA GLU A 437 42.01 -4.46 7.75
C GLU A 437 41.32 -3.09 7.70
N ASP A 438 41.72 -2.20 8.61
CA ASP A 438 41.36 -0.78 8.67
C ASP A 438 41.71 -0.04 7.36
N PRO A 439 40.77 0.66 6.70
CA PRO A 439 41.14 1.62 5.67
C PRO A 439 41.68 2.91 6.30
N GLU A 440 42.96 3.16 6.06
CA GLU A 440 43.67 4.40 6.37
C GLU A 440 42.88 5.63 5.89
N THR A 441 42.47 6.48 6.83
CA THR A 441 41.92 7.81 6.55
C THR A 441 43.05 8.75 6.13
N ASN A 442 43.04 9.17 4.86
CA ASN A 442 43.89 10.26 4.38
C ASN A 442 43.36 11.60 4.91
N ASP A 443 44.08 12.13 5.90
CA ASP A 443 44.09 13.53 6.30
C ASP A 443 44.75 14.38 5.20
N GLU A 444 43.99 15.26 4.56
CA GLU A 444 44.53 16.52 4.02
C GLU A 444 43.61 17.68 4.44
N ILE A 445 43.99 18.29 5.56
CA ILE A 445 43.51 19.60 6.02
C ILE A 445 44.32 20.66 5.28
N GLU A 446 43.70 21.40 4.36
CA GLU A 446 44.23 22.68 3.89
C GLU A 446 43.65 23.83 4.72
N ASP A 447 44.55 24.52 5.42
CA ASP A 447 44.31 25.76 6.15
C ASP A 447 43.94 26.93 5.21
N GLY A 448 42.74 27.46 5.38
CA GLY A 448 42.26 28.69 4.72
C GLY A 448 41.87 29.76 5.74
N ALA A 449 42.83 30.61 6.11
CA ALA A 449 42.64 31.71 7.05
C ALA A 449 41.83 32.89 6.46
N GLY A 450 41.00 33.51 7.31
CA GLY A 450 40.82 34.96 7.33
C GLY A 450 39.37 35.47 7.30
N GLY A 451 38.99 36.28 8.29
CA GLY A 451 37.83 37.16 8.18
C GLY A 451 37.21 37.63 9.47
N ASP A 452 37.74 38.73 10.01
CA ASP A 452 37.39 39.44 11.24
C ASP A 452 36.03 40.19 11.23
N ALA A 453 35.57 40.53 12.45
CA ALA A 453 34.54 41.53 12.85
C ALA A 453 33.07 41.24 12.45
N GLY A 454 32.03 41.40 13.29
CA GLY A 454 31.77 42.08 14.56
C GLY A 454 30.22 42.28 14.65
N PRO A 455 29.62 42.57 15.82
CA PRO A 455 28.20 42.30 16.08
C PRO A 455 27.30 43.54 15.98
N GLU A 456 26.00 43.36 15.69
CA GLU A 456 24.90 44.16 16.27
C GLU A 456 23.49 43.54 16.00
N PRO A 457 22.51 43.69 16.92
CA PRO A 457 21.18 43.09 16.82
C PRO A 457 20.11 44.09 16.36
N LEU A 458 19.18 43.67 15.49
CA LEU A 458 17.97 44.44 15.16
C LEU A 458 16.68 43.62 15.31
N LYS A 459 15.97 43.99 16.38
CA LYS A 459 14.52 44.05 16.63
C LYS A 459 13.56 43.54 15.54
N SER A 460 12.69 42.61 15.99
CA SER A 460 11.22 42.73 16.07
C SER A 460 10.51 43.73 15.14
N SER A 461 9.61 43.21 14.30
CA SER A 461 8.33 43.87 13.99
C SER A 461 7.31 42.91 13.38
N ASP A 462 6.08 43.03 13.88
CA ASP A 462 4.82 42.42 13.44
C ASP A 462 4.56 42.43 11.92
N GLY A 463 3.98 41.33 11.41
CA GLY A 463 3.54 41.17 10.03
C GLY A 463 2.11 40.64 9.93
N ARG A 464 1.15 41.59 9.94
CA ARG A 464 -0.30 41.40 9.77
C ARG A 464 -0.63 40.76 8.41
N ARG A 465 -1.36 39.63 8.42
CA ARG A 465 -1.94 39.01 7.22
C ARG A 465 -3.06 39.88 6.63
N THR A 466 -2.89 40.35 5.40
CA THR A 466 -4.00 40.80 4.52
C THR A 466 -4.21 39.77 3.42
N LYS A 467 -5.42 39.18 3.39
CA LYS A 467 -5.90 38.30 2.31
C LYS A 467 -6.05 39.13 1.03
N SER A 468 -5.45 38.67 -0.07
CA SER A 468 -5.69 39.20 -1.41
C SER A 468 -6.45 38.15 -2.22
N THR A 469 -7.67 38.51 -2.62
CA THR A 469 -8.54 37.73 -3.52
C THR A 469 -8.18 38.09 -4.95
N ILE A 470 -7.67 37.14 -5.72
CA ILE A 470 -7.43 37.31 -7.16
C ILE A 470 -8.68 36.84 -7.91
N VAL A 471 -9.36 37.79 -8.56
CA VAL A 471 -10.42 37.55 -9.55
C VAL A 471 -9.75 37.60 -10.92
N THR A 472 -9.65 36.46 -11.61
CA THR A 472 -9.13 36.40 -12.98
C THR A 472 -10.29 36.44 -13.97
N THR A 473 -10.40 37.55 -14.68
CA THR A 473 -11.33 37.76 -15.80
C THR A 473 -10.73 37.15 -17.08
N ILE A 474 -11.42 36.19 -17.69
CA ILE A 474 -11.08 35.62 -19.00
C ILE A 474 -11.62 36.55 -20.10
N VAL A 475 -10.74 37.07 -20.94
CA VAL A 475 -11.08 37.79 -22.18
C VAL A 475 -10.89 36.83 -23.36
N MET A 476 -11.99 36.42 -23.98
CA MET A 476 -12.00 35.72 -25.26
C MET A 476 -11.81 36.73 -26.39
N ALA A 477 -10.69 36.64 -27.13
CA ALA A 477 -10.48 37.36 -28.38
C ALA A 477 -10.72 36.42 -29.56
N GLY A 478 -11.77 36.71 -30.34
CA GLY A 478 -12.11 36.00 -31.57
C GLY A 478 -11.18 36.37 -32.72
N LEU A 479 -10.70 35.36 -33.45
CA LEU A 479 -9.95 35.49 -34.68
C LEU A 479 -10.90 35.36 -35.88
N GLY A 480 -11.04 36.48 -36.60
CA GLY A 480 -11.81 36.58 -37.83
C GLY A 480 -11.05 36.06 -39.05
N PHE A 481 -11.79 35.33 -39.88
CA PHE A 481 -11.49 34.95 -41.25
C PHE A 481 -11.18 36.18 -42.14
N LEU A 482 -10.20 36.05 -43.04
CA LEU A 482 -10.17 36.80 -44.28
C LEU A 482 -9.46 36.02 -45.39
N PHE A 483 -10.19 35.82 -46.48
CA PHE A 483 -9.78 35.24 -47.75
C PHE A 483 -8.69 36.09 -48.45
N ALA A 484 -7.79 35.39 -49.13
CA ALA A 484 -7.20 35.80 -50.40
C ALA A 484 -6.96 34.56 -51.27
#